data_AF-A0A2J4ZTE4-F1
#
_entry.id   AF-A0A2J4ZTE4-F1
#
_cell.length_a   1.000
_cell.length_b   1.000
_cell.length_c   1.000
_cell.angle_alpha   90.00
_cell.angle_beta   90.00
_cell.angle_gamma   90.00
#
_symmetry.space_group_name_H-M   'P 1'
#
loop_
_entity.id
_entity.type
_entity.pdbx_description
1 polymer ?
#
loop_
_entity_poly.entity_id
_entity_poly.type
_entity_poly.pdbx_seq_one_letter_code
_entity_poly.pdbx_strand_id
1 'polypeptide(L)'
;MMPQSVPKTGQPKRRFNWPKGMPQIIALLLVLVVDSLVAPHFYQIVLQDGRLFGSPIDILNRAAPVALLAIGMTLVIATGGIDLSVGAVMAIAGATAASMTVAGHSLTVVLLASLGAGALAGLWNGILVAVLKIQPFVATLILMVAGRGVAQLITSG
;
A
#
# COMPACT_ATOMS: atom_id res chain seq x y z
N MET A 1 -63.63 32.18 -14.79
CA MET A 1 -62.48 31.76 -15.61
C MET A 1 -61.21 32.31 -15.00
N MET A 2 -60.48 31.50 -14.22
CA MET A 2 -59.11 31.79 -13.78
C MET A 2 -58.15 30.96 -14.65
N PRO A 3 -57.16 31.56 -15.33
CA PRO A 3 -56.14 30.78 -16.02
C PRO A 3 -55.20 30.16 -14.98
N GLN A 4 -55.14 28.83 -14.95
CA GLN A 4 -54.16 28.12 -14.13
C GLN A 4 -52.75 28.40 -14.65
N SER A 5 -51.89 28.90 -13.78
CA SER A 5 -50.47 29.09 -14.05
C SER A 5 -49.76 27.74 -14.12
N VAL A 6 -49.29 27.37 -15.31
CA VAL A 6 -48.50 26.16 -15.54
C VAL A 6 -47.17 26.25 -14.75
N PRO A 7 -46.75 25.21 -14.01
CA PRO A 7 -45.46 25.22 -13.33
C PRO A 7 -44.34 25.16 -14.38
N LYS A 8 -43.38 26.09 -14.31
CA LYS A 8 -42.16 26.03 -15.12
C LYS A 8 -41.36 24.80 -14.68
N THR A 9 -41.42 23.74 -15.47
CA THR A 9 -40.54 22.57 -15.34
C THR A 9 -39.10 23.05 -15.39
N GLY A 10 -38.41 22.93 -14.25
CA GLY A 10 -37.01 23.30 -14.12
C GLY A 10 -36.19 22.55 -15.18
N GLN A 11 -35.43 23.32 -15.97
CA GLN A 11 -34.55 22.75 -16.98
C GLN A 11 -33.63 21.70 -16.33
N PRO A 12 -33.39 20.55 -16.97
CA PRO A 12 -32.49 19.55 -16.44
C PRO A 12 -31.09 20.17 -16.38
N LYS A 13 -30.60 20.47 -15.16
CA LYS A 13 -29.20 20.80 -14.94
C LYS A 13 -28.39 19.65 -15.53
N ARG A 14 -27.68 19.88 -16.64
CA ARG A 14 -26.74 18.92 -17.22
C ARG A 14 -25.74 18.52 -16.14
N ARG A 15 -25.99 17.40 -15.46
CA ARG A 15 -25.01 16.78 -14.58
C ARG A 15 -23.90 16.29 -15.49
N PHE A 16 -22.79 17.01 -15.47
CA PHE A 16 -21.58 16.63 -16.18
C PHE A 16 -21.08 15.31 -15.57
N ASN A 17 -21.38 14.20 -16.24
CA ASN A 17 -20.96 12.87 -15.80
C ASN A 17 -19.50 12.66 -16.21
N TRP A 18 -18.60 12.98 -15.29
CA TRP A 18 -17.20 12.59 -15.41
C TRP A 18 -17.10 11.06 -15.51
N PRO A 19 -16.34 10.50 -16.46
CA PRO A 19 -16.04 9.08 -16.49
C PRO A 19 -15.27 8.67 -15.22
N LYS A 20 -15.53 7.45 -14.76
CA LYS A 20 -14.93 6.88 -13.54
C LYS A 20 -13.40 6.87 -13.71
N GLY A 21 -12.67 7.53 -12.81
CA GLY A 21 -11.20 7.61 -12.86
C GLY A 21 -10.63 8.99 -13.21
N MET A 22 -11.41 9.88 -13.85
CA MET A 22 -10.91 11.22 -14.21
C MET A 22 -10.46 12.08 -13.02
N PRO A 23 -11.16 12.14 -11.87
CA PRO A 23 -10.69 12.97 -10.77
C PRO A 23 -9.34 12.48 -10.21
N GLN A 24 -9.08 11.16 -10.22
CA GLN A 24 -7.78 10.63 -9.80
C GLN A 24 -6.65 11.02 -10.76
N ILE A 25 -6.88 10.94 -12.07
CA ILE A 25 -5.89 11.34 -13.08
C ILE A 25 -5.62 12.84 -13.00
N ILE A 26 -6.66 13.67 -12.85
CA ILE A 26 -6.51 15.11 -12.69
C ILE A 26 -5.72 15.44 -11.43
N ALA A 27 -6.03 14.77 -10.31
CA ALA A 27 -5.29 14.95 -9.06
C ALA A 27 -3.81 14.57 -9.23
N LEU A 28 -3.51 13.43 -9.88
CA LEU A 28 -2.14 13.00 -10.15
C LEU A 28 -1.38 14.02 -11.01
N LEU A 29 -1.99 14.48 -12.11
CA LEU A 29 -1.38 15.49 -12.99
C LEU A 29 -1.14 16.80 -12.25
N LEU A 30 -2.10 17.23 -11.42
CA LEU A 30 -1.97 18.46 -10.63
C LEU A 30 -0.80 18.34 -9.65
N VAL A 31 -0.68 17.22 -8.93
CA VAL A 31 0.44 16.98 -8.02
C VAL A 31 1.78 17.01 -8.78
N LEU A 32 1.88 16.33 -9.92
CA LEU A 32 3.11 16.32 -10.74
C LEU A 32 3.49 17.70 -11.27
N VAL A 33 2.51 18.54 -11.62
CA VAL A 33 2.75 19.93 -12.04
C VAL A 33 3.23 20.77 -10.86
N VAL A 34 2.59 20.66 -9.69
CA VAL A 34 3.02 21.37 -8.49
C VAL A 34 4.45 20.96 -8.10
N ASP A 35 4.73 19.66 -8.07
CA ASP A 35 6.07 19.15 -7.75
C ASP A 35 7.13 19.66 -8.76
N SER A 36 6.78 19.72 -10.05
CA SER A 36 7.65 20.30 -11.07
C SER A 36 7.96 21.78 -10.86
N LEU A 37 7.02 22.55 -10.30
CA LEU A 37 7.19 23.98 -10.06
C LEU A 37 7.95 24.26 -8.77
N VAL A 38 7.75 23.42 -7.75
CA VAL A 38 8.38 23.56 -6.42
C VAL A 38 9.79 22.99 -6.39
N ALA A 39 10.06 21.92 -7.14
CA ALA A 39 11.37 21.25 -7.21
C ALA A 39 11.98 21.39 -8.62
N PRO A 40 12.95 22.30 -8.83
CA PRO A 40 13.53 22.61 -10.15
C PRO A 40 14.23 21.44 -10.87
N HIS A 41 14.45 20.32 -10.17
CA HIS A 41 15.10 19.11 -10.67
C HIS A 41 14.24 17.86 -10.49
N PHE A 42 12.93 18.03 -10.31
CA PHE A 42 12.03 16.92 -10.01
C PHE A 42 12.08 15.79 -11.05
N TYR A 43 12.21 16.11 -12.35
CA TYR A 43 12.29 15.10 -13.41
C TYR A 43 13.71 14.70 -13.79
N GLN A 44 14.73 15.23 -13.09
CA GLN A 44 16.11 14.91 -13.41
C GLN A 44 16.44 13.50 -12.95
N ILE A 45 16.96 12.69 -13.88
CA ILE A 45 17.46 11.34 -13.61
C ILE A 45 18.96 11.35 -13.86
N VAL A 46 19.75 10.99 -12.85
CA VAL A 46 21.21 10.97 -12.88
C VAL A 46 21.69 9.53 -12.70
N LEU A 47 22.65 9.10 -13.50
CA LEU A 47 23.32 7.82 -13.31
C LEU A 47 24.59 8.04 -12.48
N GLN A 48 24.65 7.51 -11.26
CA GLN A 48 25.84 7.53 -10.39
C GLN A 48 26.16 6.10 -9.98
N ASP A 49 27.43 5.69 -10.11
CA ASP A 49 27.91 4.34 -9.73
C ASP A 49 27.07 3.18 -10.30
N GLY A 50 26.59 3.32 -11.54
CA GLY A 50 25.75 2.33 -12.21
C GLY A 50 24.30 2.25 -11.71
N ARG A 51 23.86 3.18 -10.85
CA ARG A 51 22.49 3.28 -10.32
C ARG A 51 21.82 4.57 -10.78
N LEU A 52 20.52 4.48 -11.03
CA LEU A 52 19.68 5.62 -11.37
C LEU A 52 19.23 6.34 -10.09
N PHE A 53 19.38 7.64 -10.06
CA PHE A 53 18.97 8.53 -8.98
C PHE A 53 18.07 9.64 -9.52
N GLY A 54 17.17 10.14 -8.67
CA GLY A 54 16.26 11.22 -8.99
C GLY A 54 14.90 11.02 -8.33
N SER A 55 14.17 12.10 -8.12
CA SER A 55 12.83 12.07 -7.49
C SER A 55 11.88 11.04 -8.13
N PRO A 56 11.83 10.86 -9.47
CA PRO A 56 10.91 9.89 -10.08
C PRO A 56 11.33 8.44 -9.79
N ILE A 57 12.64 8.19 -9.71
CA ILE A 57 13.20 6.87 -9.38
C ILE A 57 12.94 6.56 -7.90
N ASP A 58 13.10 7.53 -7.02
CA ASP A 58 12.81 7.37 -5.59
C ASP A 58 11.32 7.11 -5.34
N ILE A 59 10.43 7.80 -6.07
CA ILE A 59 8.99 7.54 -6.03
C ILE A 59 8.71 6.11 -6.47
N LEU A 60 9.30 5.64 -7.58
CA LEU A 60 9.15 4.27 -8.06
C LEU A 60 9.68 3.25 -7.05
N ASN A 61 10.85 3.48 -6.47
CA ASN A 61 11.45 2.61 -5.46
C ASN A 61 10.60 2.51 -4.19
N ARG A 62 9.95 3.61 -3.78
CA ARG A 62 9.01 3.61 -2.64
C ARG A 62 7.66 3.00 -2.99
N ALA A 63 7.21 3.12 -4.23
CA ALA A 63 5.98 2.53 -4.72
C ALA A 63 6.10 1.02 -4.96
N ALA A 64 7.29 0.52 -5.34
CA ALA A 64 7.51 -0.87 -5.69
C ALA A 64 7.11 -1.87 -4.58
N PRO A 65 7.47 -1.68 -3.29
CA PRO A 65 6.99 -2.55 -2.22
C PRO A 65 5.47 -2.57 -2.12
N VAL A 66 4.81 -1.41 -2.17
CA VAL A 66 3.35 -1.32 -2.07
C VAL A 66 2.66 -1.97 -3.27
N ALA A 67 3.20 -1.79 -4.47
CA ALA A 67 2.69 -2.43 -5.68
C ALA A 67 2.82 -3.96 -5.61
N LEU A 68 3.97 -4.47 -5.15
CA LEU A 68 4.19 -5.91 -4.98
C LEU A 68 3.25 -6.50 -3.92
N LEU A 69 3.05 -5.79 -2.81
CA LEU A 69 2.06 -6.17 -1.80
C LEU A 69 0.63 -6.18 -2.37
N ALA A 70 0.25 -5.19 -3.17
CA ALA A 70 -1.09 -5.11 -3.77
C ALA A 70 -1.40 -6.33 -4.67
N ILE A 71 -0.40 -6.86 -5.37
CA ILE A 71 -0.55 -8.09 -6.16
C ILE A 71 -0.90 -9.28 -5.24
N GLY A 72 -0.16 -9.46 -4.14
CA GLY A 72 -0.45 -10.53 -3.17
C GLY A 72 -1.84 -10.38 -2.52
N MET A 73 -2.18 -9.14 -2.14
CA MET A 73 -3.47 -8.79 -1.56
C MET A 73 -4.66 -9.06 -2.50
N THR A 74 -4.44 -8.99 -3.81
CA THR A 74 -5.48 -9.32 -4.80
C THR A 74 -5.96 -10.77 -4.65
N LEU A 75 -5.07 -11.72 -4.38
CA LEU A 75 -5.42 -13.12 -4.15
C LEU A 75 -6.25 -13.30 -2.86
N VAL A 76 -5.92 -12.55 -1.80
CA VAL A 76 -6.66 -12.60 -0.53
C VAL A 76 -8.08 -12.06 -0.70
N ILE A 77 -8.23 -10.96 -1.42
CA ILE A 77 -9.55 -10.37 -1.70
C ILE A 77 -10.35 -11.27 -2.65
N ALA A 78 -9.71 -11.85 -3.66
CA ALA A 78 -10.36 -12.77 -4.60
C ALA A 78 -10.91 -14.03 -3.91
N THR A 79 -10.29 -14.48 -2.83
CA THR A 79 -10.78 -15.59 -2.00
C THR A 79 -11.83 -15.17 -0.95
N GLY A 80 -12.30 -13.91 -0.98
CA GLY A 80 -13.31 -13.38 -0.08
C GLY A 80 -12.78 -12.93 1.28
N GLY A 81 -11.46 -12.84 1.43
CA GLY A 81 -10.80 -12.35 2.64
C GLY A 81 -10.58 -10.83 2.65
N ILE A 82 -10.23 -10.31 3.82
CA ILE A 82 -9.72 -8.95 4.02
C ILE A 82 -8.43 -9.11 4.83
N ASP A 83 -7.31 -8.64 4.30
CA ASP A 83 -6.04 -8.66 5.04
C ASP A 83 -5.63 -7.25 5.49
N LEU A 84 -5.82 -7.03 6.80
CA LEU A 84 -5.44 -5.79 7.48
C LEU A 84 -4.00 -5.85 8.03
N SER A 85 -3.41 -7.05 8.09
CA SER A 85 -2.13 -7.31 8.73
C SER A 85 -0.92 -7.03 7.84
N VAL A 86 -1.11 -6.73 6.56
CA VAL A 86 -0.03 -6.51 5.58
C VAL A 86 1.02 -5.50 6.05
N GLY A 87 0.60 -4.43 6.72
CA GLY A 87 1.52 -3.43 7.30
C GLY A 87 2.34 -3.97 8.47
N ALA A 88 1.74 -4.84 9.30
CA ALA A 88 2.46 -5.48 10.41
C ALA A 88 3.43 -6.55 9.92
N VAL A 89 3.04 -7.35 8.92
CA VAL A 89 3.94 -8.32 8.27
C VAL A 89 5.12 -7.62 7.62
N MET A 90 4.87 -6.51 6.91
CA MET A 90 5.93 -5.68 6.33
C MET A 90 6.84 -5.08 7.40
N ALA A 91 6.29 -4.62 8.52
CA ALA A 91 7.07 -4.08 9.63
C ALA A 91 7.94 -5.15 10.30
N ILE A 92 7.42 -6.37 10.53
CA ILE A 92 8.20 -7.48 11.08
C ILE A 92 9.33 -7.85 10.11
N ALA A 93 9.01 -8.09 8.83
CA ALA A 93 10.02 -8.48 7.84
C ALA A 93 11.09 -7.39 7.66
N GLY A 94 10.69 -6.12 7.63
CA GLY A 94 11.61 -4.98 7.56
C GLY A 94 12.47 -4.83 8.81
N ALA A 95 11.89 -4.98 10.00
CA ALA A 95 12.63 -4.96 11.27
C ALA A 95 13.63 -6.12 11.36
N THR A 96 13.23 -7.33 10.97
CA THR A 96 14.13 -8.49 10.88
C THR A 96 15.27 -8.22 9.91
N ALA A 97 14.97 -7.70 8.71
CA ALA A 97 15.99 -7.38 7.72
C ALA A 97 17.00 -6.36 8.26
N ALA A 98 16.50 -5.27 8.86
CA ALA A 98 17.33 -4.21 9.40
C ALA A 98 18.20 -4.71 10.56
N SER A 99 17.59 -5.41 11.53
CA SER A 99 18.28 -5.95 12.71
C SER A 99 19.39 -6.93 12.31
N MET A 100 19.12 -7.85 11.39
CA MET A 100 20.10 -8.83 10.91
C MET A 100 21.21 -8.18 10.07
N THR A 101 20.89 -7.14 9.30
CA THR A 101 21.88 -6.37 8.54
C THR A 101 22.82 -5.62 9.48
N VAL A 102 22.28 -4.96 10.51
CA VAL A 102 23.07 -4.25 11.53
C VAL A 102 23.94 -5.21 12.34
N ALA A 103 23.46 -6.43 12.60
CA ALA A 103 24.25 -7.50 13.22
C ALA A 103 25.37 -8.06 12.32
N GLY A 104 25.50 -7.60 11.07
CA GLY A 104 26.58 -7.98 10.16
C GLY A 104 26.39 -9.33 9.46
N HIS A 105 25.17 -9.87 9.42
CA HIS A 105 24.89 -11.11 8.70
C HIS A 105 24.99 -10.93 7.18
N SER A 106 25.28 -12.02 6.46
CA SER A 106 25.34 -12.00 5.00
C SER A 106 23.97 -11.76 4.38
N LEU A 107 23.95 -11.14 3.18
CA LEU A 107 22.72 -10.81 2.46
C LEU A 107 21.77 -12.01 2.33
N THR A 108 22.30 -13.19 2.02
CA THR A 108 21.51 -14.42 1.88
C THR A 108 20.78 -14.77 3.18
N VAL A 109 21.45 -14.65 4.33
CA VAL A 109 20.85 -14.94 5.64
C VAL A 109 19.77 -13.92 5.97
N VAL A 110 20.03 -12.64 5.73
CA VAL A 110 19.06 -11.55 5.95
C VAL A 110 17.79 -11.78 5.11
N LEU A 111 17.95 -12.12 3.83
CA LEU A 111 16.83 -12.39 2.93
C LEU A 111 16.00 -13.58 3.38
N LEU A 112 16.65 -14.71 3.69
CA LEU A 112 15.95 -15.92 4.15
C LEU A 112 15.24 -15.70 5.49
N ALA A 113 15.87 -15.01 6.43
CA ALA A 113 15.26 -14.70 7.73
C ALA A 113 14.04 -13.79 7.57
N SER A 114 14.13 -12.75 6.74
CA SER A 114 13.04 -11.78 6.53
C SER A 114 11.86 -12.41 5.76
N LEU A 115 12.14 -13.22 4.74
CA LEU A 115 11.13 -14.00 4.03
C LEU A 115 10.48 -15.04 4.96
N GLY A 116 11.29 -15.72 5.78
CA GLY A 116 10.81 -16.67 6.77
C GLY A 116 9.86 -16.02 7.79
N ALA A 117 10.23 -14.86 8.32
CA ALA A 117 9.37 -14.10 9.24
C ALA A 117 8.03 -13.72 8.59
N GLY A 118 8.06 -13.23 7.35
CA GLY A 118 6.85 -12.92 6.59
C GLY A 118 5.98 -14.14 6.30
N ALA A 119 6.60 -15.26 5.90
CA ALA A 119 5.90 -16.51 5.63
C ALA A 119 5.26 -17.11 6.88
N LEU A 120 5.94 -17.06 8.04
CA LEU A 120 5.39 -17.50 9.31
C LEU A 120 4.18 -16.65 9.73
N ALA A 121 4.26 -15.34 9.55
CA ALA A 121 3.15 -14.43 9.84
C ALA A 121 1.95 -14.68 8.90
N GLY A 122 2.20 -14.92 7.60
CA GLY A 122 1.16 -15.31 6.65
C GLY A 122 0.54 -16.68 6.97
N LEU A 123 1.37 -17.66 7.35
CA LEU A 123 0.92 -18.98 7.75
C LEU A 123 0.05 -18.92 9.01
N TRP A 124 0.40 -18.07 9.97
CA TRP A 124 -0.41 -17.82 11.16
C TRP A 124 -1.84 -17.39 10.79
N ASN A 125 -1.99 -16.39 9.91
CA ASN A 125 -3.29 -15.99 9.40
C ASN A 125 -4.00 -17.12 8.66
N GLY A 126 -3.27 -17.86 7.82
CA GLY A 126 -3.80 -18.99 7.06
C GLY A 126 -4.37 -20.09 7.97
N ILE A 127 -3.68 -20.45 9.05
CA ILE A 127 -4.12 -21.44 10.03
C ILE A 127 -5.36 -20.96 10.78
N LEU A 128 -5.35 -19.71 11.25
CA LEU A 128 -6.51 -19.13 11.95
C LEU A 128 -7.79 -19.17 11.10
N VAL A 129 -7.66 -18.90 9.81
CA VAL A 129 -8.80 -18.90 8.89
C VAL A 129 -9.19 -20.31 8.44
N ALA A 130 -8.23 -21.10 7.95
CA ALA A 130 -8.53 -22.39 7.31
C ALA A 130 -8.82 -23.51 8.32
N VAL A 131 -8.15 -23.51 9.48
CA VAL A 131 -8.26 -24.58 10.47
C VAL A 131 -9.19 -24.18 11.61
N LEU A 132 -8.95 -22.99 12.20
CA LEU A 132 -9.72 -22.51 13.35
C LEU A 132 -11.03 -21.82 12.95
N LYS A 133 -11.29 -21.66 11.65
CA LYS A 133 -12.52 -21.06 11.09
C LYS A 133 -12.82 -19.65 11.64
N ILE A 134 -11.78 -18.91 12.01
CA ILE A 134 -11.91 -17.51 12.41
C ILE A 134 -12.14 -16.67 11.15
N GLN A 135 -13.00 -15.66 11.25
CA GLN A 135 -13.25 -14.74 10.13
C GLN A 135 -11.95 -14.01 9.72
N PRO A 136 -11.62 -13.92 8.41
CA PRO A 136 -10.35 -13.34 7.93
C PRO A 136 -10.03 -11.94 8.47
N PHE A 137 -11.05 -11.10 8.62
CA PHE A 137 -10.91 -9.76 9.20
C PHE A 137 -10.38 -9.80 10.65
N VAL A 138 -10.92 -10.71 11.47
CA VAL A 138 -10.53 -10.83 12.88
C VAL A 138 -9.13 -11.44 12.99
N ALA A 139 -8.84 -12.48 12.21
CA ALA A 139 -7.51 -13.10 12.19
C ALA A 139 -6.41 -12.09 11.85
N THR A 140 -6.64 -11.28 10.81
CA THR A 140 -5.67 -10.28 10.36
C THR A 140 -5.60 -9.08 11.30
N LEU A 141 -6.69 -8.71 11.98
CA LEU A 141 -6.66 -7.71 13.05
C LEU A 141 -5.79 -8.15 14.24
N ILE A 142 -5.92 -9.42 14.66
CA ILE A 142 -5.10 -10.00 15.75
C ILE A 142 -3.62 -9.91 15.38
N LEU A 143 -3.25 -10.37 14.18
CA LEU A 143 -1.86 -10.29 13.74
C LEU A 143 -1.38 -8.85 13.57
N MET A 144 -2.24 -7.93 13.11
CA MET A 144 -1.88 -6.52 12.99
C MET A 144 -1.52 -5.91 14.35
N VAL A 145 -2.30 -6.20 15.40
CA VAL A 145 -2.07 -5.67 16.75
C VAL A 145 -0.83 -6.31 17.36
N ALA A 146 -0.73 -7.65 17.34
CA ALA A 146 0.41 -8.37 17.88
C ALA A 146 1.71 -8.05 17.13
N GLY A 147 1.64 -8.00 15.80
CA GLY A 147 2.79 -7.81 14.94
C GLY A 147 3.46 -6.45 15.06
N ARG A 148 2.72 -5.40 15.42
CA ARG A 148 3.32 -4.10 15.79
C ARG A 148 4.23 -4.23 17.01
N GLY A 149 3.79 -4.95 18.05
CA GLY A 149 4.60 -5.22 19.24
C GLY A 149 5.84 -6.06 18.90
N VAL A 150 5.68 -7.10 18.07
CA VAL A 150 6.82 -7.91 17.61
C VAL A 150 7.84 -7.07 16.85
N ALA A 151 7.40 -6.22 15.92
CA ALA A 151 8.29 -5.35 15.16
C ALA A 151 9.07 -4.40 16.08
N GLN A 152 8.42 -3.79 17.07
CA GLN A 152 9.07 -2.91 18.05
C GLN A 152 10.09 -3.65 18.92
N LEU A 153 9.80 -4.89 19.32
CA LEU A 153 10.76 -5.70 20.07
C LEU A 153 12.01 -6.03 19.25
N ILE A 154 11.84 -6.32 17.95
CA ILE A 154 12.97 -6.58 17.05
C ILE A 154 13.83 -5.32 16.86
N THR A 155 13.22 -4.13 16.82
CA THR A 155 13.94 -2.86 16.68
C THR A 155 14.42 -2.27 18.01
N SER A 156 14.15 -2.92 19.15
CA SER A 156 14.46 -2.42 20.50
C SER A 156 13.78 -1.08 20.86
N GLY A 157 12.63 -0.77 20.24
CA GLY A 157 11.86 0.47 20.42
C GLY A 157 12.01 1.43 19.26
#